data_AF-A0A0D6M5I0-F1
#
_entry.id   AF-A0A0D6M5I0-F1
#
_cell.length_a   1.000
_cell.length_b   1.000
_cell.length_c   1.000
_cell.angle_alpha   90.00
_cell.angle_beta   90.00
_cell.angle_gamma   90.00
#
_symmetry.space_group_name_H-M   'P 1'
#
loop_
_entity.id
_entity.type
_entity.pdbx_description
1 polymer ?
#
loop_
_entity_poly.entity_id
_entity_poly.type
_entity_poly.pdbx_seq_one_letter_code
_entity_poly.pdbx_strand_id
1 'polypeptide(L)'
;ESARQQVAVRRTRCRKHSAVTSDAYTTQDIKYEWKATNPVQQKDGLRQSLPSFELQDVVTKYCTSKTNTGTCAGMVCLGEYSCLRTQMVLRREFSYYLLQLYIPSFMLVIVSWVSFWLDKDSVPARVTLGMVIIV
;
A
#
# COMPACT_ATOMS: atom_id res chain seq x y z
N GLU A 1 22.43 -6.64 11.58
CA GLU A 1 20.95 -6.49 11.40
C GLU A 1 20.50 -5.43 10.40
N SER A 2 21.27 -4.35 10.17
CA SER A 2 20.92 -3.26 9.24
C SER A 2 20.61 -3.68 7.79
N ALA A 3 21.26 -4.74 7.27
CA ALA A 3 21.04 -5.22 5.91
C ALA A 3 19.64 -5.86 5.68
N ARG A 4 18.99 -6.43 6.71
CA ARG A 4 17.63 -6.99 6.60
C ARG A 4 16.57 -5.88 6.54
N GLN A 5 16.78 -4.76 7.25
CA GLN A 5 15.89 -3.59 7.17
C GLN A 5 15.96 -2.90 5.80
N GLN A 6 17.14 -2.84 5.16
CA GLN A 6 17.25 -2.25 3.81
C GLN A 6 16.54 -3.08 2.72
N VAL A 7 16.51 -4.41 2.85
CA VAL A 7 15.80 -5.28 1.89
C VAL A 7 14.28 -5.08 1.97
N ALA A 8 13.73 -4.83 3.16
CA ALA A 8 12.29 -4.57 3.35
C ALA A 8 11.83 -3.21 2.78
N VAL A 9 12.73 -2.24 2.64
CA VAL A 9 12.45 -0.91 2.06
C VAL A 9 12.38 -0.96 0.52
N ARG A 10 12.94 -1.98 -0.13
CA ARG A 10 13.09 -2.01 -1.61
C ARG A 10 11.81 -2.29 -2.41
N ARG A 11 10.71 -2.73 -1.80
CA ARG A 11 9.39 -2.82 -2.46
C ARG A 11 8.41 -1.83 -1.83
N THR A 12 8.67 -0.54 -2.04
CA THR A 12 7.79 0.56 -1.61
C THR A 12 6.48 0.65 -2.42
N ARG A 13 6.35 -0.07 -3.53
CA ARG A 13 5.16 -0.04 -4.40
C ARG A 13 4.57 -1.43 -4.61
N CYS A 14 3.33 -1.60 -4.16
CA CYS A 14 2.49 -2.76 -4.45
C CYS A 14 1.48 -2.39 -5.54
N ARG A 15 1.30 -3.26 -6.54
CA ARG A 15 0.28 -3.09 -7.58
C ARG A 15 -0.80 -4.14 -7.38
N LYS A 16 -2.05 -3.71 -7.19
CA LYS A 16 -3.21 -4.59 -7.17
C LYS A 16 -3.98 -4.43 -8.48
N HIS A 17 -4.29 -5.55 -9.11
CA HIS A 17 -5.10 -5.59 -10.33
C HIS A 17 -6.46 -6.20 -9.98
N SER A 18 -7.53 -5.55 -10.43
CA SER A 18 -8.89 -6.07 -10.43
C SER A 18 -9.41 -6.00 -11.86
N ALA A 19 -10.06 -7.04 -12.34
CA ALA A 19 -10.62 -7.08 -13.68
C ALA A 19 -12.06 -7.61 -13.62
N VAL A 20 -12.92 -7.04 -14.46
CA VAL A 20 -14.31 -7.43 -14.65
C VAL A 20 -14.46 -7.81 -16.12
N THR A 21 -14.93 -9.02 -16.37
CA THR A 21 -15.18 -9.58 -17.70
C THR A 21 -16.49 -10.36 -17.68
N SER A 22 -17.11 -10.49 -18.84
CA SER A 22 -18.22 -11.42 -19.04
C SER A 22 -17.67 -12.83 -19.28
N ASP A 23 -18.28 -13.83 -18.65
CA ASP A 23 -17.90 -15.24 -18.85
C ASP A 23 -18.59 -15.87 -20.08
N ALA A 24 -19.82 -15.46 -20.38
CA ALA A 24 -20.65 -16.07 -21.43
C ALA A 24 -20.99 -15.14 -22.61
N TYR A 25 -21.00 -13.83 -22.38
CA TYR A 25 -21.46 -12.85 -23.37
C TYR A 25 -20.31 -12.20 -24.12
N THR A 26 -20.49 -12.01 -25.42
CA THR A 26 -19.51 -11.33 -26.28
C THR A 26 -19.76 -9.82 -26.30
N THR A 27 -18.85 -9.05 -26.90
CA THR A 27 -19.02 -7.59 -27.10
C THR A 27 -20.22 -7.21 -27.95
N GLN A 28 -20.80 -8.15 -28.71
CA GLN A 28 -22.02 -7.91 -29.47
C GLN A 28 -23.24 -7.81 -28.56
N ASP A 29 -23.24 -8.56 -27.46
CA ASP A 29 -24.34 -8.59 -26.49
C ASP A 29 -24.11 -7.57 -25.37
N ILE A 30 -22.89 -7.53 -24.81
CA ILE A 30 -22.56 -6.71 -23.64
C ILE A 30 -21.19 -6.04 -23.84
N LYS A 31 -21.18 -4.70 -23.69
CA LYS A 31 -19.96 -3.89 -23.70
C LYS A 31 -19.82 -3.12 -22.40
N TYR A 32 -18.70 -3.32 -21.70
CA TYR A 32 -18.38 -2.61 -20.48
C TYR A 32 -17.58 -1.34 -20.79
N GLU A 33 -18.03 -0.20 -20.27
CA GLU A 33 -17.34 1.08 -20.40
C GLU A 33 -17.17 1.77 -19.06
N TRP A 34 -16.02 2.40 -18.86
CA TRP A 34 -15.77 3.25 -17.70
C TRP A 34 -16.63 4.50 -17.77
N LYS A 35 -17.21 4.90 -16.64
CA LYS A 35 -17.91 6.17 -16.53
C LYS A 35 -16.96 7.34 -16.82
N ALA A 36 -17.40 8.29 -17.65
CA ALA A 36 -16.59 9.46 -18.03
C ALA A 36 -16.17 10.32 -16.82
N THR A 37 -17.04 10.44 -15.83
CA THR A 37 -16.79 11.20 -14.60
C THR A 37 -16.65 10.25 -13.42
N ASN A 38 -15.51 10.32 -12.73
CA ASN A 38 -15.19 9.53 -11.53
C ASN A 38 -15.50 8.02 -11.68
N PRO A 39 -14.75 7.31 -12.55
CA PRO A 39 -14.97 5.88 -12.80
C PRO A 39 -14.72 4.99 -11.59
N VAL A 40 -13.89 5.44 -10.63
CA VAL A 40 -13.62 4.74 -9.38
C VAL A 40 -13.93 5.67 -8.22
N GLN A 41 -14.96 5.34 -7.44
CA GLN A 41 -15.27 6.06 -6.21
C GLN A 41 -14.46 5.46 -5.07
N GLN A 42 -13.64 6.28 -4.43
CA GLN A 42 -12.91 5.90 -3.24
C GLN A 42 -13.78 6.18 -2.02
N LYS A 43 -13.83 5.25 -1.07
CA LYS A 43 -14.57 5.46 0.18
C LYS A 43 -13.88 6.52 1.03
N ASP A 44 -14.66 7.48 1.54
CA ASP A 44 -14.16 8.43 2.54
C ASP A 44 -13.67 7.65 3.77
N GLY A 45 -12.42 7.88 4.16
CA GLY A 45 -11.80 7.11 5.23
C GLY A 45 -10.89 5.95 4.79
N LEU A 46 -10.78 5.65 3.49
CA LEU A 46 -9.96 4.54 3.01
C LEU A 46 -8.49 4.67 3.45
N ARG A 47 -7.95 5.90 3.45
CA ARG A 47 -6.59 6.21 3.90
C ARG A 47 -6.40 5.90 5.40
N GLN A 48 -7.41 6.16 6.22
CA GLN A 48 -7.39 5.85 7.66
C GLN A 48 -7.52 4.34 7.93
N SER A 49 -8.21 3.61 7.06
CA SER A 49 -8.37 2.14 7.20
C SER A 49 -7.11 1.34 6.86
N LEU A 50 -6.14 1.95 6.19
CA LEU A 50 -4.91 1.31 5.71
C LEU A 50 -3.69 1.86 6.48
N PRO A 51 -3.39 1.34 7.69
CA PRO A 51 -2.34 1.89 8.55
C PRO A 51 -0.92 1.73 8.01
N SER A 52 -0.67 0.79 7.08
CA SER A 52 0.66 0.53 6.51
C SER A 52 0.77 0.89 5.01
N PHE A 53 -0.33 1.28 4.37
CA PHE A 53 -0.37 1.50 2.93
C PHE A 53 -1.16 2.76 2.58
N GLU A 54 -0.58 3.61 1.75
CA GLU A 54 -1.27 4.73 1.12
C GLU A 54 -1.64 4.36 -0.32
N LEU A 55 -2.91 4.58 -0.69
CA LEU A 55 -3.31 4.50 -2.09
C LEU A 55 -2.72 5.70 -2.84
N GLN A 56 -1.76 5.44 -3.73
CA GLN A 56 -1.03 6.48 -4.45
C GLN A 56 -1.74 6.85 -5.75
N ASP A 57 -2.16 5.86 -6.54
CA ASP A 57 -2.77 6.08 -7.84
C ASP A 57 -3.72 4.93 -8.23
N VAL A 58 -4.75 5.27 -9.02
CA VAL A 58 -5.73 4.32 -9.54
C VAL A 58 -5.84 4.51 -11.05
N VAL A 59 -5.33 3.53 -11.79
CA VAL A 59 -5.34 3.53 -13.26
C VAL A 59 -6.45 2.62 -13.76
N THR A 60 -7.39 3.16 -14.52
CA THR A 60 -8.40 2.40 -15.25
C THR A 60 -7.89 2.05 -16.64
N LYS A 61 -8.07 0.80 -17.06
CA LYS A 61 -7.65 0.27 -18.36
C LYS A 61 -8.75 -0.62 -18.93
N TYR A 62 -8.70 -0.80 -20.24
CA TYR A 62 -9.46 -1.83 -20.95
C TYR A 62 -8.55 -3.03 -21.18
N CYS A 63 -9.10 -4.24 -21.06
CA CYS A 63 -8.40 -5.50 -21.23
C CYS A 63 -9.13 -6.43 -22.22
N THR A 64 -9.98 -5.86 -23.09
CA THR A 64 -10.75 -6.59 -24.09
C THR A 64 -9.83 -7.53 -24.87
N SER A 65 -10.13 -8.83 -24.81
CA SER A 65 -9.36 -9.86 -25.46
C SER A 65 -10.23 -10.62 -26.45
N LYS A 66 -9.64 -10.96 -27.60
CA LYS A 66 -10.28 -11.84 -28.59
C LYS A 66 -9.82 -13.26 -28.33
N THR A 67 -10.76 -14.18 -28.14
CA THR A 67 -10.50 -15.60 -27.91
C THR A 67 -11.32 -16.46 -28.88
N ASN A 68 -10.83 -17.64 -29.22
CA ASN A 68 -11.53 -18.59 -30.09
C ASN A 68 -12.61 -19.38 -29.34
N THR A 69 -13.28 -18.75 -28.38
CA THR A 69 -14.35 -19.36 -27.56
C THR A 69 -15.72 -18.83 -27.92
N GLY A 70 -15.82 -17.90 -28.89
CA GLY A 70 -17.10 -17.41 -29.36
C GLY A 70 -17.84 -18.51 -30.13
N THR A 71 -19.17 -18.46 -30.12
CA THR A 71 -20.02 -19.35 -30.92
C THR A 71 -20.76 -18.51 -31.94
N CYS A 72 -20.58 -18.80 -33.23
CA CYS A 72 -21.27 -18.12 -34.31
C CYS A 72 -21.91 -19.15 -35.24
N ALA A 73 -23.23 -19.04 -35.46
CA ALA A 73 -24.01 -19.97 -36.30
C ALA A 73 -23.77 -21.47 -36.02
N GLY A 74 -23.56 -21.85 -34.74
CA GLY A 74 -23.32 -23.24 -34.34
C GLY A 74 -21.87 -23.73 -34.50
N MET A 75 -20.93 -22.87 -34.88
CA MET A 75 -19.50 -23.16 -34.96
C MET A 75 -18.68 -22.34 -33.96
N VAL A 76 -17.48 -22.82 -33.64
CA VAL A 76 -16.51 -22.09 -32.80
C VAL A 76 -15.85 -20.99 -33.64
N CYS A 77 -15.93 -19.76 -33.15
CA CYS A 77 -15.51 -18.56 -33.83
C CYS A 77 -14.72 -17.63 -32.89
N LEU A 78 -14.15 -16.58 -33.47
CA LEU A 78 -13.53 -15.49 -32.71
C LEU A 78 -14.61 -14.74 -31.92
N GLY A 79 -14.62 -14.95 -30.60
CA GLY A 79 -15.40 -14.19 -29.64
C GLY A 79 -14.55 -13.07 -29.07
N GLU A 80 -15.07 -11.84 -29.12
CA GLU A 80 -14.45 -10.71 -28.42
C GLU A 80 -15.17 -10.50 -27.09
N TYR A 81 -14.41 -10.46 -25.99
CA TYR A 81 -14.97 -10.32 -24.65
C TYR A 81 -14.54 -8.98 -24.06
N SER A 82 -15.53 -8.15 -23.71
CA SER A 82 -15.29 -6.84 -23.11
C SER A 82 -14.71 -7.02 -21.70
N CYS A 83 -13.59 -6.35 -21.41
CA CYS A 83 -12.94 -6.46 -20.11
C CYS A 83 -12.53 -5.07 -19.60
N LEU A 84 -12.89 -4.76 -18.37
CA LEU A 84 -12.43 -3.59 -17.63
C LEU A 84 -11.40 -4.01 -16.59
N ARG A 85 -10.28 -3.30 -16.50
CA ARG A 85 -9.24 -3.54 -15.49
C ARG A 85 -8.92 -2.28 -14.73
N THR A 86 -8.96 -2.36 -13.41
CA THR A 86 -8.47 -1.32 -12.50
C THR A 86 -7.15 -1.76 -11.90
N GLN A 87 -6.16 -0.87 -11.96
CA GLN A 87 -4.86 -1.06 -11.34
C GLN A 87 -4.69 -0.04 -10.22
N MET A 88 -4.60 -0.51 -8.99
CA MET A 88 -4.36 0.31 -7.80
C MET A 88 -2.87 0.22 -7.44
N VAL A 89 -2.22 1.36 -7.34
CA VAL A 89 -0.83 1.47 -6.88
C VAL A 89 -0.86 1.89 -5.42
N LEU A 90 -0.43 0.99 -4.53
CA LEU A 90 -0.30 1.25 -3.11
C LEU A 90 1.17 1.50 -2.78
N ARG A 91 1.43 2.59 -2.08
CA ARG A 91 2.73 2.92 -1.50
C ARG A 91 2.75 2.47 -0.04
N ARG A 92 3.85 1.88 0.41
CA ARG A 92 4.02 1.53 1.82
C ARG A 92 4.37 2.80 2.62
N GLU A 93 3.51 3.20 3.54
CA GLU A 93 3.80 4.27 4.49
C GLU A 93 4.55 3.67 5.68
N PHE A 94 5.82 4.05 5.81
CA PHE A 94 6.71 3.58 6.88
C PHE A 94 7.09 4.71 7.85
N SER A 95 6.53 5.91 7.64
CA SER A 95 6.83 7.14 8.38
C SER A 95 6.59 6.98 9.88
N TYR A 96 5.44 6.44 10.29
CA TYR A 96 5.12 6.22 11.70
C TYR A 96 6.07 5.22 12.38
N TYR A 97 6.38 4.11 11.72
CA TYR A 97 7.28 3.09 12.26
C TYR A 97 8.72 3.61 12.40
N LEU A 98 9.17 4.45 11.46
CA LEU A 98 10.46 5.14 11.57
C LEU A 98 10.46 6.08 12.77
N LEU A 99 9.46 6.95 12.92
CA LEU A 99 9.38 7.87 14.05
C LEU A 99 9.44 7.13 15.40
N GLN A 100 8.70 6.02 15.52
CA GLN A 100 8.72 5.19 16.73
C GLN A 100 10.08 4.52 17.01
N LEU A 101 10.92 4.29 15.99
CA LEU A 101 12.30 3.80 16.15
C LEU A 101 13.31 4.93 16.42
N TYR A 102 13.07 6.12 15.86
CA TYR A 102 13.94 7.29 16.06
C TYR A 102 13.76 7.92 17.45
N ILE A 103 12.54 7.94 18.00
CA ILE A 103 12.26 8.46 19.35
C ILE A 103 13.13 7.79 20.43
N PRO A 104 13.17 6.45 20.58
CA PRO A 104 14.00 5.81 21.60
C PRO A 104 15.50 6.06 21.36
N SER A 105 15.93 6.09 20.10
CA SER A 105 17.33 6.40 19.74
C SER A 105 17.72 7.82 20.14
N PHE A 106 16.84 8.80 19.94
CA PHE A 106 17.06 10.19 20.30
C PHE A 106 17.07 10.39 21.82
N MET A 107 16.18 9.71 22.55
CA MET A 107 16.19 9.70 24.01
C MET A 107 17.51 9.14 24.57
N LEU A 108 18.04 8.07 23.99
CA LEU A 108 19.35 7.51 24.37
C LEU A 108 20.49 8.51 24.13
N VAL A 109 20.47 9.24 23.01
CA VAL A 109 21.46 10.31 22.75
C VAL A 109 21.35 11.42 23.80
N ILE A 110 20.15 11.89 24.13
CA ILE A 110 19.95 12.91 25.17
C ILE A 110 20.50 12.45 26.52
N VAL A 111 20.22 11.19 26.93
CA VAL A 111 20.73 10.64 28.20
C VAL A 111 22.26 10.63 28.23
N SER A 112 22.92 10.30 27.11
CA SER A 112 24.39 10.33 27.02
C SER A 112 24.98 11.73 27.17
N TRP A 113 24.34 12.74 26.57
CA TRP A 113 24.77 14.14 26.66
C TRP A 113 24.54 14.73 28.05
N VAL A 114 23.39 14.43 28.67
CA VAL A 114 23.06 14.91 30.02
C VAL A 114 23.97 14.26 31.07
N SER A 115 24.42 13.02 30.85
CA SER A 115 25.38 12.35 31.74
C SER A 115 26.77 12.99 31.74
N PHE A 116 27.15 13.66 30.65
CA PHE A 116 28.40 14.43 30.57
C PHE A 116 28.31 15.78 31.31
N TRP A 117 27.10 16.32 31.47
CA TRP A 117 26.85 17.59 32.16
C TRP A 117 26.53 17.43 33.66
N LEU A 118 26.33 16.20 34.13
CA LEU A 118 25.91 15.93 35.51
C LEU A 118 27.07 15.37 36.33
N ASP A 119 27.68 16.24 37.15
CA ASP A 119 28.65 15.83 38.16
C ASP A 119 27.97 15.05 39.32
N LYS A 120 28.80 14.28 40.02
CA LYS A 120 28.55 13.01 40.72
C LYS A 120 27.87 13.13 42.10
N ASP A 121 26.71 13.78 42.25
CA ASP A 121 26.07 13.87 43.59
C ASP A 121 24.58 13.48 43.71
N SER A 122 23.86 13.12 42.64
CA SER A 122 22.51 12.53 42.77
C SER A 122 22.08 11.69 41.55
N VAL A 123 22.91 10.72 41.20
CA VAL A 123 22.78 9.89 39.98
C VAL A 123 21.67 8.80 40.01
N PRO A 124 21.27 8.16 41.14
CA PRO A 124 20.37 6.99 41.07
C PRO A 124 18.91 7.32 40.74
N ALA A 125 18.43 8.53 41.03
CA ALA A 125 17.03 8.92 40.75
C ALA A 125 16.74 9.15 39.25
N ARG A 126 17.72 9.63 38.48
CA ARG A 126 17.54 9.98 37.06
C ARG A 126 17.57 8.77 36.12
N VAL A 127 18.41 7.78 36.41
CA VAL A 127 18.48 6.53 35.63
C VAL A 127 17.19 5.73 35.80
N THR A 128 16.63 5.72 37.01
CA THR A 128 15.38 5.02 37.32
C THR A 128 14.18 5.64 36.59
N LEU A 129 14.11 6.97 36.52
CA LEU A 129 13.09 7.67 35.71
C LEU A 129 13.28 7.44 34.21
N GLY A 130 14.52 7.43 33.70
CA GLY A 130 14.81 7.12 32.31
C GLY A 130 14.37 5.70 31.91
N MET A 131 14.63 4.71 32.76
CA MET A 131 14.21 3.33 32.54
C MET A 131 12.69 3.13 32.63
N VAL A 132 12.01 3.83 33.54
CA VAL A 132 10.53 3.79 33.66
C VAL A 132 9.81 4.44 32.48
N ILE A 133 10.44 5.41 31.80
CA ILE A 133 9.88 6.07 30.60
C ILE A 133 10.17 5.25 29.32
N ILE A 134 11.22 4.43 29.32
CA ILE A 134 11.65 3.60 28.18
C ILE A 134 10.91 2.25 28.14
N VAL A 135 10.46 1.73 29.29
CA VAL A 135 9.66 0.50 29.44
C VAL A 135 8.20 0.72 29.06
#